data_AF-A0A7S2IDR7-F1
#
_entry.id   AF-A0A7S2IDR7-F1
#
_cell.length_a   1.000
_cell.length_b   1.000
_cell.length_c   1.000
_cell.angle_alpha   90.00
_cell.angle_beta   90.00
_cell.angle_gamma   90.00
#
_symmetry.space_group_name_H-M   'P 1'
#
loop_
_entity.id
_entity.type
_entity.pdbx_description
1 polymer ?
#
loop_
_entity_poly.entity_id
_entity_poly.type
_entity_poly.pdbx_seq_one_letter_code
_entity_poly.pdbx_strand_id
1 'polypeptide(L)'
;REPTDLLAALRIIAATPVELQRFADALHGKSLSQRNEIKWRLLLRETVEALRTEAEAETTVEEDREILKQLVAGKARGASHGGGSSRRRRAAVLCRLSEKQLLRTVLGDLDAALEELRPARGRRDRGKERSDAGGG
;
A
#
# COMPACT_ATOMS: atom_id res chain seq x y z
N ARG A 1 -4.37 17.24 12.28
CA ARG A 1 -3.35 16.91 11.25
C ARG A 1 -3.95 17.31 9.92
N GLU A 2 -3.29 18.20 9.19
CA GLU A 2 -3.71 18.53 7.83
C GLU A 2 -3.59 17.27 6.94
N PRO A 3 -4.50 17.06 5.98
CA PRO A 3 -4.32 15.99 5.01
C PRO A 3 -3.02 16.21 4.25
N THR A 4 -2.33 15.12 3.91
CA THR A 4 -1.26 15.21 2.93
C THR A 4 -1.85 15.59 1.58
N ASP A 5 -1.15 16.40 0.79
CA ASP A 5 -1.57 16.78 -0.56
C ASP A 5 -1.90 15.56 -1.42
N LEU A 6 -1.16 14.46 -1.22
CA LEU A 6 -1.39 13.17 -1.86
C LEU A 6 -2.78 12.59 -1.53
N LEU A 7 -3.20 12.59 -0.28
CA LEU A 7 -4.51 12.04 0.12
C LEU A 7 -5.65 12.86 -0.48
N ALA A 8 -5.53 14.19 -0.46
CA ALA A 8 -6.51 15.06 -1.08
C ALA A 8 -6.58 14.82 -2.60
N ALA A 9 -5.43 14.73 -3.28
CA ALA A 9 -5.36 14.43 -4.71
C ALA A 9 -6.00 13.07 -5.05
N LEU A 10 -5.69 12.02 -4.29
CA LEU A 10 -6.25 10.67 -4.50
C LEU A 10 -7.79 10.67 -4.38
N ARG A 11 -8.34 11.36 -3.37
CA ARG A 11 -9.79 11.49 -3.19
C ARG A 11 -10.44 12.21 -4.36
N ILE A 12 -9.82 13.27 -4.87
CA ILE A 12 -10.30 14.05 -6.02
C ILE A 12 -10.25 13.23 -7.31
N ILE A 13 -9.13 12.55 -7.59
CA ILE A 13 -8.96 11.71 -8.79
C ILE A 13 -10.00 10.58 -8.82
N ALA A 14 -10.30 9.98 -7.67
CA ALA A 14 -11.28 8.90 -7.58
C ALA A 14 -12.73 9.38 -7.54
N ALA A 15 -12.99 10.68 -7.36
CA ALA A 15 -14.34 11.21 -7.17
C ALA A 15 -15.24 11.06 -8.40
N THR A 16 -16.52 10.83 -8.14
CA THR A 16 -17.58 10.98 -9.15
C THR A 16 -17.93 12.46 -9.36
N PRO A 17 -18.62 12.83 -10.45
CA PRO A 17 -19.03 14.23 -10.68
C PRO A 17 -19.84 14.84 -9.52
N VAL A 18 -20.65 14.03 -8.83
CA VAL A 18 -21.43 14.47 -7.66
C VAL A 18 -20.53 14.72 -6.46
N GLU A 19 -19.57 13.84 -6.19
CA GLU A 19 -18.62 13.99 -5.09
C GLU A 19 -17.67 15.18 -5.30
N LEU A 20 -17.30 15.50 -6.56
CA LEU A 20 -16.46 16.64 -6.90
C LEU A 20 -17.07 17.99 -6.53
N GLN A 21 -18.40 18.09 -6.45
CA GLN A 21 -19.07 19.32 -5.97
C GLN A 21 -18.65 19.66 -4.53
N ARG A 22 -18.14 18.67 -3.77
CA ARG A 22 -17.64 18.79 -2.40
C ARG A 22 -16.13 18.65 -2.29
N PHE A 23 -15.36 18.93 -3.35
CA PHE A 23 -13.89 18.73 -3.35
C PHE A 23 -13.16 19.41 -2.18
N ALA A 24 -13.68 20.55 -1.69
CA ALA A 24 -13.12 21.25 -0.53
C ALA A 24 -13.08 20.37 0.74
N ASP A 25 -13.98 19.40 0.88
CA ASP A 25 -13.93 18.44 1.99
C ASP A 25 -12.64 17.61 1.93
N ALA A 26 -12.22 17.18 0.74
CA ALA A 26 -10.97 16.43 0.55
C ALA A 26 -9.73 17.27 0.91
N LEU A 27 -9.70 18.55 0.53
CA LEU A 27 -8.62 19.49 0.86
C LEU A 27 -8.51 19.77 2.37
N HIS A 28 -9.62 19.67 3.10
CA HIS A 28 -9.64 19.73 4.57
C HIS A 28 -9.48 18.36 5.25
N GLY A 29 -9.21 17.31 4.47
CA GLY A 29 -8.90 15.98 4.97
C GLY A 29 -10.10 15.13 5.34
N LYS A 30 -11.31 15.57 5.00
CA LYS A 30 -12.54 14.81 5.17
C LYS A 30 -12.72 13.82 4.02
N SER A 31 -13.33 12.68 4.32
CA SER A 31 -13.74 11.70 3.31
C SER A 31 -14.92 12.23 2.50
N LEU A 32 -14.91 12.03 1.18
CA LEU A 32 -16.04 12.39 0.31
C LEU A 32 -17.19 11.37 0.44
N SER A 33 -16.87 10.09 0.48
CA SER A 33 -17.79 8.98 0.76
C SER A 33 -17.00 7.71 1.09
N GLN A 34 -17.65 6.71 1.71
CA GLN A 34 -17.03 5.40 1.91
C GLN A 34 -16.64 4.74 0.57
N ARG A 35 -17.46 4.91 -0.47
CA ARG A 35 -17.19 4.37 -1.81
C ARG A 35 -15.95 5.01 -2.43
N ASN A 36 -15.78 6.33 -2.26
CA ASN A 36 -14.59 7.04 -2.70
C ASN A 36 -13.33 6.56 -1.96
N GLU A 37 -13.43 6.36 -0.64
CA GLU A 37 -12.32 5.84 0.19
C GLU A 37 -11.84 4.45 -0.26
N ILE A 38 -12.77 3.58 -0.65
CA ILE A 38 -12.43 2.27 -1.22
C ILE A 38 -11.80 2.43 -2.61
N LYS A 39 -12.41 3.27 -3.47
CA LYS A 39 -11.98 3.42 -4.86
C LYS A 39 -10.56 3.94 -5.00
N TRP A 40 -10.17 5.00 -4.26
CA TRP A 40 -8.82 5.52 -4.37
C TRP A 40 -7.78 4.54 -3.82
N ARG A 41 -8.11 3.78 -2.76
CA ARG A 41 -7.23 2.75 -2.21
C ARG A 41 -7.00 1.61 -3.19
N LEU A 42 -8.05 1.15 -3.88
CA LEU A 42 -7.93 0.14 -4.94
C LEU A 42 -7.05 0.64 -6.09
N LEU A 43 -7.28 1.87 -6.56
CA LEU A 43 -6.47 2.48 -7.62
C LEU A 43 -4.99 2.61 -7.21
N LEU A 44 -4.73 3.09 -5.99
CA LEU A 44 -3.36 3.19 -5.48
C LEU A 44 -2.72 1.81 -5.33
N ARG A 45 -3.46 0.82 -4.82
CA ARG A 45 -3.00 -0.55 -4.68
C ARG A 45 -2.59 -1.15 -6.03
N GLU A 46 -3.44 -1.03 -7.05
CA GLU A 46 -3.12 -1.49 -8.42
C GLU A 46 -1.86 -0.81 -8.97
N THR A 47 -1.72 0.50 -8.74
CA THR A 47 -0.54 1.26 -9.17
C THR A 47 0.73 0.79 -8.47
N VAL A 48 0.68 0.60 -7.14
CA VAL A 48 1.84 0.14 -6.34
C VAL A 48 2.20 -1.31 -6.68
N GLU A 49 1.21 -2.16 -6.97
CA GLU A 49 1.44 -3.54 -7.41
C GLU A 49 2.17 -3.58 -8.76
N ALA A 50 1.78 -2.71 -9.70
CA ALA A 50 2.46 -2.57 -10.99
C ALA A 50 3.90 -2.08 -10.80
N LEU A 51 4.13 -1.06 -9.97
CA LEU A 51 5.47 -0.57 -9.64
C LEU A 51 6.32 -1.63 -8.96
N ARG A 52 5.76 -2.44 -8.06
CA ARG A 52 6.48 -3.55 -7.43
C ARG A 52 6.89 -4.59 -8.48
N THR A 53 5.97 -4.95 -9.38
CA THR A 53 6.23 -5.92 -10.45
C THR A 53 7.34 -5.43 -11.37
N GLU A 54 7.32 -4.16 -11.75
CA GLU A 54 8.39 -3.52 -12.53
C GLU A 54 9.72 -3.52 -11.78
N ALA A 55 9.73 -3.09 -10.51
CA ALA A 55 10.94 -3.08 -9.69
C ALA A 55 11.53 -4.48 -9.49
N GLU A 56 10.68 -5.51 -9.38
CA GLU A 56 11.08 -6.91 -9.20
C GLU A 56 11.41 -7.65 -10.52
N ALA A 57 11.28 -6.99 -11.69
CA ALA A 57 11.49 -7.62 -12.99
C ALA A 57 12.95 -8.08 -13.22
N GLU A 58 13.93 -7.33 -12.70
CA GLU A 58 15.35 -7.67 -12.85
C GLU A 58 15.89 -8.51 -11.68
N THR A 59 15.42 -8.22 -10.47
CA THR A 59 15.91 -8.82 -9.23
C THR A 59 14.79 -8.81 -8.18
N THR A 60 14.73 -9.82 -7.35
CA THR A 60 13.84 -9.90 -6.18
C THR A 60 14.46 -9.22 -4.95
N VAL A 61 13.65 -9.01 -3.90
CA VAL A 61 14.13 -8.53 -2.60
C VAL A 61 15.16 -9.49 -1.99
N GLU A 62 14.93 -10.79 -2.15
CA GLU A 62 15.76 -11.85 -1.62
C GLU A 62 17.13 -11.89 -2.33
N GLU A 63 17.15 -11.75 -3.65
CA GLU A 63 18.39 -11.62 -4.44
C GLU A 63 19.17 -10.36 -4.07
N ASP A 64 18.50 -9.22 -3.91
CA ASP A 64 19.17 -7.98 -3.52
C ASP A 64 19.77 -8.02 -2.13
N ARG A 65 19.11 -8.70 -1.18
CA ARG A 65 19.67 -8.97 0.14
C ARG A 65 20.94 -9.80 0.03
N GLU A 66 20.97 -10.81 -0.83
CA GLU A 66 22.13 -11.67 -1.02
C GLU A 66 23.29 -10.93 -1.70
N ILE A 67 23.01 -10.16 -2.77
CA ILE A 67 24.00 -9.30 -3.41
C ILE A 67 24.59 -8.31 -2.40
N LEU A 68 23.75 -7.69 -1.55
CA LEU A 68 24.21 -6.76 -0.53
C LEU A 68 25.13 -7.43 0.50
N LYS A 69 24.77 -8.64 0.98
CA LYS A 69 25.62 -9.43 1.89
C LYS A 69 26.98 -9.72 1.28
N GLN A 70 27.02 -10.16 0.01
CA GLN A 70 28.26 -10.44 -0.71
C GLN A 70 29.13 -9.18 -0.86
N LEU A 71 28.52 -8.04 -1.19
CA LEU A 71 29.23 -6.75 -1.29
C LEU A 71 29.76 -6.26 0.06
N VAL A 72 29.11 -6.63 1.17
CA VAL A 72 29.60 -6.35 2.54
C VAL A 72 30.76 -7.27 2.90
N ALA A 73 30.61 -8.58 2.68
CA ALA A 73 31.61 -9.59 2.99
C ALA A 73 32.90 -9.43 2.15
N GLY A 74 32.78 -9.14 0.85
CA GLY A 74 33.93 -8.94 -0.05
C GLY A 74 34.80 -7.73 0.32
N LYS A 75 34.24 -6.72 0.99
CA LYS A 75 35.00 -5.57 1.51
C LYS A 75 35.88 -5.95 2.71
N ALA A 76 35.52 -6.99 3.46
CA ALA A 76 36.30 -7.49 4.60
C ALA A 76 37.52 -8.33 4.16
N ARG A 77 37.59 -8.78 2.90
CA ARG A 77 38.63 -9.70 2.38
C ARG A 77 39.76 -9.05 1.57
N GLY A 78 39.90 -7.72 1.60
CA GLY A 78 41.13 -7.05 1.16
C GLY A 78 41.18 -6.55 -0.30
N ALA A 79 40.42 -5.51 -0.62
CA ALA A 79 40.59 -4.75 -1.87
C ALA A 79 40.71 -3.24 -1.57
N SER A 80 41.95 -2.79 -1.37
CA SER A 80 42.31 -1.40 -1.04
C SER A 80 42.46 -0.47 -2.25
N HIS A 81 42.13 -0.89 -3.48
CA HIS A 81 42.50 -0.14 -4.70
C HIS A 81 41.32 0.28 -5.62
N GLY A 82 40.06 0.33 -5.12
CA GLY A 82 38.89 0.69 -5.96
C GLY A 82 37.67 1.25 -5.23
N GLY A 83 37.87 1.94 -4.10
CA GLY A 83 36.84 2.25 -3.10
C GLY A 83 35.59 3.02 -3.56
N GLY A 84 35.67 3.77 -4.66
CA GLY A 84 34.54 4.56 -5.19
C GLY A 84 33.50 3.75 -5.98
N SER A 85 33.92 2.69 -6.69
CA SER A 85 33.02 1.85 -7.48
C SER A 85 32.20 0.90 -6.60
N SER A 86 32.85 0.29 -5.60
CA SER A 86 32.20 -0.62 -4.64
C SER A 86 31.15 0.10 -3.77
N ARG A 87 31.39 1.35 -3.35
CA ARG A 87 30.43 2.16 -2.58
C ARG A 87 29.19 2.52 -3.41
N ARG A 88 29.39 2.96 -4.66
CA ARG A 88 28.28 3.28 -5.56
C ARG A 88 27.43 2.05 -5.87
N ARG A 89 28.05 0.91 -6.14
CA ARG A 89 27.34 -0.36 -6.34
C ARG A 89 26.51 -0.73 -5.10
N ARG A 90 27.08 -0.63 -3.90
CA ARG A 90 26.36 -0.89 -2.65
C ARG A 90 25.16 0.05 -2.46
N ALA A 91 25.35 1.36 -2.72
CA ALA A 91 24.28 2.34 -2.62
C ALA A 91 23.13 2.05 -3.61
N ALA A 92 23.46 1.65 -4.85
CA ALA A 92 22.46 1.27 -5.84
C ALA A 92 21.63 0.06 -5.41
N VAL A 93 22.30 -1.01 -4.91
CA VAL A 93 21.61 -2.20 -4.38
C VAL A 93 20.74 -1.85 -3.17
N LEU A 94 21.26 -1.01 -2.26
CA LEU A 94 20.50 -0.59 -1.09
C LEU A 94 19.26 0.23 -1.49
N CYS A 95 19.40 1.15 -2.43
CA CYS A 95 18.31 2.01 -2.90
C CYS A 95 17.16 1.17 -3.46
N ARG A 96 17.44 0.29 -4.42
CA ARG A 96 16.39 -0.56 -5.02
C ARG A 96 15.80 -1.56 -4.01
N LEU A 97 16.60 -2.07 -3.07
CA LEU A 97 16.09 -2.94 -2.00
C LEU A 97 15.10 -2.20 -1.10
N SER A 98 15.46 -0.98 -0.69
CA SER A 98 14.59 -0.14 0.13
C SER A 98 13.32 0.26 -0.60
N GLU A 99 13.39 0.55 -1.89
CA GLU A 99 12.23 0.83 -2.73
C GLU A 99 11.27 -0.35 -2.79
N LYS A 100 11.75 -1.56 -3.12
CA LYS A 100 10.92 -2.78 -3.14
C LYS A 100 10.28 -3.06 -1.78
N GLN A 101 11.02 -2.85 -0.69
CA GLN A 101 10.50 -3.02 0.66
C GLN A 101 9.41 -2.00 0.98
N LEU A 102 9.61 -0.74 0.61
CA LEU A 102 8.61 0.31 0.78
C LEU A 102 7.33 -0.02 0.00
N LEU A 103 7.44 -0.46 -1.26
CA LEU A 103 6.29 -0.88 -2.07
C LEU A 103 5.52 -2.04 -1.42
N ARG A 104 6.23 -3.05 -0.89
CA ARG A 104 5.61 -4.16 -0.14
C ARG A 104 4.88 -3.66 1.12
N THR A 105 5.46 -2.74 1.88
CA THR A 105 4.83 -2.14 3.06
C THR A 105 3.56 -1.37 2.70
N VAL A 106 3.63 -0.50 1.68
CA VAL A 106 2.47 0.29 1.23
C VAL A 106 1.33 -0.62 0.77
N LEU A 107 1.63 -1.72 0.07
CA LEU A 107 0.61 -2.71 -0.31
C LEU A 107 -0.03 -3.38 0.91
N GLY A 108 0.77 -3.79 1.88
CA GLY A 108 0.27 -4.36 3.13
C GLY A 108 -0.65 -3.41 3.89
N ASP A 109 -0.28 -2.13 3.98
CA ASP A 109 -1.08 -1.09 4.63
C ASP A 109 -2.40 -0.85 3.87
N LEU A 110 -2.37 -0.85 2.54
CA LEU A 110 -3.56 -0.70 1.71
C LEU A 110 -4.50 -1.90 1.83
N ASP A 111 -3.96 -3.11 1.83
CA ASP A 111 -4.74 -4.34 2.00
C ASP A 111 -5.43 -4.37 3.37
N ALA A 112 -4.70 -4.05 4.44
CA ALA A 112 -5.27 -3.94 5.78
C ALA A 112 -6.40 -2.90 5.84
N ALA A 113 -6.18 -1.70 5.31
CA ALA A 113 -7.19 -0.65 5.28
C ALA A 113 -8.43 -1.02 4.43
N LEU A 114 -8.25 -1.78 3.35
CA LEU A 114 -9.36 -2.26 2.52
C LEU A 114 -10.17 -3.34 3.23
N GLU A 115 -9.53 -4.22 4.00
CA GLU A 115 -10.23 -5.22 4.82
C GLU A 115 -11.07 -4.55 5.92
N GLU A 116 -10.56 -3.50 6.58
CA GLU A 116 -11.32 -2.72 7.57
C GLU A 116 -12.58 -2.05 6.98
N LEU A 117 -12.52 -1.68 5.70
CA LEU A 117 -13.63 -1.04 4.99
C LEU A 117 -14.64 -2.04 4.41
N ARG A 118 -14.37 -3.35 4.46
CA ARG A 118 -15.35 -4.35 4.02
C ARG A 118 -16.54 -4.33 4.96
N PRO A 119 -17.78 -4.19 4.44
CA PRO A 119 -18.95 -4.32 5.27
C PRO A 119 -18.96 -5.71 5.91
N ALA A 120 -19.18 -5.76 7.23
CA ALA A 120 -19.35 -7.02 7.95
C ALA A 120 -20.46 -7.81 7.25
N ARG A 121 -20.09 -8.88 6.52
CA ARG A 121 -21.06 -9.73 5.82
C ARG A 121 -22.11 -10.17 6.82
N GLY A 122 -23.37 -9.89 6.49
CA GLY A 122 -24.51 -10.00 7.39
C GLY A 122 -24.46 -11.23 8.30
N ARG A 123 -24.34 -10.95 9.60
CA ARG A 123 -24.81 -11.84 10.66
C ARG A 123 -26.33 -11.90 10.47
N ARG A 124 -26.80 -12.82 9.64
CA ARG A 124 -28.23 -13.13 9.55
C ARG A 124 -28.63 -13.65 10.92
N ASP A 125 -29.23 -12.78 11.73
CA ASP A 125 -30.06 -13.16 12.87
C ASP A 125 -31.15 -14.10 12.33
N ARG A 126 -30.88 -15.40 12.33
CA ARG A 126 -31.93 -16.41 12.39
C ARG A 126 -32.40 -16.47 13.85
N GLY A 127 -33.04 -15.41 14.28
CA GLY A 127 -33.57 -15.26 15.62
C GLY A 127 -35.05 -14.92 15.53
N LYS A 128 -35.88 -15.92 15.84
CA LYS A 128 -37.20 -15.76 16.47
C LYS A 128 -38.42 -15.60 15.55
N GLU A 129 -38.74 -16.66 14.83
CA GLU A 129 -40.15 -17.03 14.57
C GLU A 129 -40.43 -18.34 15.34
N ARG A 130 -41.09 -18.21 16.50
CA ARG A 130 -41.93 -19.23 17.17
C ARG A 130 -42.52 -18.62 18.45
N SER A 131 -43.39 -17.66 18.24
CA SER A 131 -44.54 -17.29 19.07
C SER A 131 -45.54 -16.91 17.96
N ASP A 132 -46.53 -17.71 17.60
CA ASP A 132 -47.68 -18.05 18.42
C ASP A 132 -48.37 -19.32 17.90
N ALA A 133 -48.59 -20.26 18.82
CA ALA A 133 -49.67 -21.25 18.79
C ALA A 133 -49.76 -21.77 20.22
N GLY A 134 -50.83 -21.66 20.98
CA GLY A 134 -52.16 -21.08 20.82
C GLY A 134 -52.85 -21.38 22.16
N GLY A 135 -53.47 -20.39 22.77
CA GLY A 135 -54.35 -20.60 23.91
C GLY A 135 -55.71 -21.10 23.46
N GLY A 136 -56.38 -21.90 24.30
CA GLY A 136 -57.75 -22.37 24.12
C GLY A 136 -57.93 -23.78 24.65
#